data_AF-A0A7S2H6D3-F1
#
_entry.id   AF-A0A7S2H6D3-F1
#
_cell.length_a   1.000
_cell.length_b   1.000
_cell.length_c   1.000
_cell.angle_alpha   90.00
_cell.angle_beta   90.00
_cell.angle_gamma   90.00
#
_symmetry.space_group_name_H-M   'P 1'
#
loop_
_entity.id
_entity.type
_entity.pdbx_description
1 polymer ?
#
loop_
_entity_poly.entity_id
_entity_poly.type
_entity_poly.pdbx_seq_one_letter_code
_entity_poly.pdbx_strand_id
1 'polypeptide(L)'
;MSGNTRRAALNIARYRSPPPPPSSQKASSSLLSSCGASTPLSHKYLTNGGIVEGVWLFHRHGDRTTNRPLCADHMIELESEFWRSKIPSEETYDHFNERFPPNLHESHARHGYLDAKREPYGRLTCKGIEQMRTTGRRFGLRYEQYGHHARRKKDQTVLLRGKNNGRVIAGDGDFLDYWDVQACSTNYLRTIASAQSFLDGVFGSTSVLRPGMTTTPKQNDLLSYAPVQQVPINVRDRSNDTLNAFDREPALMRNLVSDVMSSPNFCERDARAAPLAARLANFLPGLNIHKKKKEQQPKLFGEKPPPSNINWIHATDHFVCRASHGLPYTAYSAFENDESVESTMAAMASPTLAHLAWRFRQWYLNEELLSAVAAPPLREIEGQICSAPFLGVEERRPFVVYSCHDVTLLSLLYGIGADFLIKKKKRVNGFDAMNGIEEEEWGSWRWWPAYASTLAFELVRVDERGTGLDSHVIRIFLNGKPLKVVDPEMRKEGIMIGDTDSANNGFGSKALRLSDFSRIVNHLEQVGGRGRSNVGRDEDEERDMSIWTG
;
A
#
# COMPACT_ATOMS: atom_id res chain seq x y z
N MET A 1 -79.66 12.19 7.86
CA MET A 1 -78.41 11.50 7.50
C MET A 1 -77.65 12.39 6.53
N SER A 2 -76.77 13.22 7.06
CA SER A 2 -76.11 14.33 6.36
C SER A 2 -74.61 14.07 6.30
N GLY A 3 -74.10 13.78 5.10
CA GLY A 3 -72.67 13.65 4.81
C GLY A 3 -72.04 15.02 4.60
N ASN A 4 -71.02 15.34 5.37
CA ASN A 4 -70.31 16.61 5.34
C ASN A 4 -68.87 16.39 4.86
N THR A 5 -68.59 16.87 3.66
CA THR A 5 -67.27 17.00 3.04
C THR A 5 -66.48 18.10 3.76
N ARG A 6 -65.29 17.77 4.30
CA ARG A 6 -64.35 18.79 4.81
C ARG A 6 -62.99 18.72 4.10
N ARG A 7 -62.70 19.83 3.42
CA ARG A 7 -61.40 20.31 2.97
C ARG A 7 -60.38 20.29 4.12
N ALA A 8 -59.22 19.68 3.91
CA ALA A 8 -58.03 19.91 4.72
C ALA A 8 -57.14 20.94 4.02
N ALA A 9 -56.90 22.04 4.71
CA ALA A 9 -56.02 23.12 4.28
C ALA A 9 -54.55 22.74 4.52
N LEU A 10 -53.71 23.04 3.52
CA LEU A 10 -52.25 23.04 3.61
C LEU A 10 -51.78 24.11 4.61
N ASN A 11 -51.12 23.68 5.69
CA ASN A 11 -50.27 24.54 6.51
C ASN A 11 -48.81 24.25 6.16
N ILE A 12 -48.22 25.14 5.35
CA ILE A 12 -46.78 25.21 5.11
C ILE A 12 -46.15 25.84 6.35
N ALA A 13 -45.66 25.00 7.27
CA ALA A 13 -44.80 25.44 8.35
C ALA A 13 -43.38 25.67 7.79
N ARG A 14 -42.91 26.92 7.84
CA ARG A 14 -41.53 27.28 7.56
C ARG A 14 -40.61 26.57 8.56
N TYR A 15 -39.87 25.57 8.11
CA TYR A 15 -38.75 24.98 8.86
C TYR A 15 -37.71 26.08 9.09
N ARG A 16 -37.57 26.51 10.35
CA ARG A 16 -36.37 27.20 10.83
C ARG A 16 -35.33 26.12 11.12
N SER A 17 -34.13 26.27 10.56
CA SER A 17 -32.99 25.40 10.84
C SER A 17 -32.74 25.30 12.35
N PRO A 18 -32.49 24.10 12.90
CA PRO A 18 -32.09 23.97 14.29
C PRO A 18 -30.72 24.64 14.51
N PRO A 19 -30.48 25.22 15.69
CA PRO A 19 -29.17 25.75 16.05
C PRO A 19 -28.13 24.62 16.08
N PRO A 20 -26.86 24.92 15.75
CA PRO A 20 -25.80 23.91 15.79
C PRO A 20 -25.62 23.37 17.23
N PRO A 21 -25.32 22.06 17.38
CA PRO A 21 -25.11 21.47 18.68
C PRO A 21 -23.87 22.07 19.38
N PRO A 22 -23.85 22.10 20.72
CA PRO A 22 -22.73 22.63 21.50
C PRO A 22 -21.48 21.77 21.28
N SER A 23 -20.35 22.44 21.07
CA SER A 23 -19.03 21.85 20.89
C SER A 23 -18.65 20.96 22.08
N SER A 24 -18.78 19.65 21.91
CA SER A 24 -18.31 18.65 22.87
C SER A 24 -16.79 18.50 22.79
N GLN A 25 -16.21 18.25 23.97
CA GLN A 25 -14.79 18.29 24.26
C GLN A 25 -13.99 17.27 23.45
N LYS A 26 -12.82 17.71 22.99
CA LYS A 26 -11.82 16.93 22.26
C LYS A 26 -11.35 15.74 23.11
N ALA A 27 -11.83 14.54 22.77
CA ALA A 27 -11.11 13.31 23.07
C ALA A 27 -9.89 13.23 22.12
N SER A 28 -8.72 13.01 22.71
CA SER A 28 -7.41 12.96 22.06
C SER A 28 -7.29 11.80 21.07
N SER A 29 -7.53 12.06 19.78
CA SER A 29 -7.16 11.20 18.66
C SER A 29 -5.80 11.62 18.08
N SER A 30 -4.72 11.46 18.84
CA SER A 30 -3.37 11.66 18.33
C SER A 30 -2.84 10.34 17.76
N LEU A 31 -3.01 10.11 16.45
CA LEU A 31 -2.11 9.27 15.62
C LEU A 31 -2.50 9.23 14.12
N LEU A 32 -3.55 9.93 13.69
CA LEU A 32 -3.90 10.06 12.28
C LEU A 32 -4.11 11.52 11.91
N SER A 33 -3.49 11.94 10.81
CA SER A 33 -3.55 13.27 10.19
C SER A 33 -2.69 14.38 10.83
N SER A 34 -1.44 14.49 10.37
CA SER A 34 -0.71 15.76 10.33
C SER A 34 -0.44 16.15 8.87
N CYS A 35 -1.49 16.54 8.16
CA CYS A 35 -1.39 17.32 6.93
C CYS A 35 -1.67 18.79 7.28
N GLY A 36 -0.63 19.60 7.47
CA GLY A 36 -0.80 21.04 7.66
C GLY A 36 0.40 21.73 8.31
N ALA A 37 1.28 22.30 7.47
CA ALA A 37 1.93 23.62 7.60
C ALA A 37 3.18 23.63 6.69
N SER A 38 3.09 24.41 5.62
CA SER A 38 4.16 24.64 4.64
C SER A 38 5.29 25.48 5.23
N THR A 39 6.27 24.83 5.85
CA THR A 39 7.63 25.39 5.93
C THR A 39 8.34 25.16 4.58
N PRO A 40 9.15 26.11 4.08
CA PRO A 40 9.84 25.95 2.80
C PRO A 40 10.82 24.77 2.88
N LEU A 41 10.43 23.65 2.29
CA LEU A 41 11.11 22.34 2.27
C LEU A 41 12.34 22.30 1.33
N SER A 42 12.84 23.44 0.84
CA SER A 42 13.67 23.46 -0.37
C SER A 42 15.13 23.01 -0.23
N HIS A 43 15.60 22.61 0.96
CA HIS A 43 17.04 22.28 1.13
C HIS A 43 17.38 20.99 1.90
N LYS A 44 16.42 20.26 2.50
CA LYS A 44 16.78 19.18 3.45
C LYS A 44 16.80 17.74 2.89
N TYR A 45 16.50 17.57 1.60
CA TYR A 45 16.48 16.24 0.97
C TYR A 45 17.44 16.12 -0.22
N LEU A 46 18.17 17.18 -0.58
CA LEU A 46 19.20 17.12 -1.61
C LEU A 46 20.35 16.25 -1.10
N THR A 47 20.40 15.00 -1.61
CA THR A 47 21.54 14.09 -1.63
C THR A 47 22.57 14.31 -0.52
N ASN A 48 22.40 13.67 0.64
CA ASN A 48 23.41 13.64 1.69
C ASN A 48 24.69 12.88 1.24
N GLY A 49 25.36 13.32 0.16
CA GLY A 49 26.65 12.81 -0.35
C GLY A 49 26.61 11.74 -1.45
N GLY A 50 25.67 11.74 -2.41
CA GLY A 50 25.74 10.75 -3.50
C GLY A 50 24.79 10.93 -4.68
N ILE A 51 25.00 10.17 -5.76
CA ILE A 51 24.23 10.16 -7.02
C ILE A 51 23.27 8.97 -7.00
N VAL A 52 21.98 9.19 -7.25
CA VAL A 52 20.99 8.09 -7.35
C VAL A 52 21.15 7.43 -8.72
N GLU A 53 21.42 6.12 -8.75
CA GLU A 53 21.66 5.35 -9.98
C GLU A 53 20.62 4.26 -10.23
N GLY A 54 19.61 4.16 -9.37
CA GLY A 54 18.46 3.28 -9.57
C GLY A 54 17.41 3.47 -8.49
N VAL A 55 16.15 3.24 -8.84
CA VAL A 55 15.00 3.36 -7.93
C VAL A 55 14.05 2.19 -8.14
N TRP A 56 13.69 1.52 -7.05
CA TRP A 56 12.68 0.45 -7.02
C TRP A 56 11.60 0.80 -6.01
N LEU A 57 10.36 0.93 -6.48
CA LEU A 57 9.22 1.41 -5.70
C LEU A 57 8.18 0.30 -5.57
N PHE A 58 7.79 -0.05 -4.35
CA PHE A 58 6.60 -0.86 -4.09
C PHE A 58 5.53 0.06 -3.56
N HIS A 59 4.34 0.08 -4.16
CA HIS A 59 3.23 0.84 -3.62
C HIS A 59 1.98 -0.01 -3.42
N ARG A 60 1.29 0.25 -2.31
CA ARG A 60 -0.09 -0.18 -2.14
C ARG A 60 -0.93 0.58 -3.16
N HIS A 61 -1.96 -0.06 -3.71
CA HIS A 61 -2.98 0.65 -4.48
C HIS A 61 -3.58 1.84 -3.71
N GLY A 62 -4.20 2.75 -4.45
CA GLY A 62 -4.96 3.86 -3.88
C GLY A 62 -6.24 3.40 -3.18
N ASP A 63 -6.98 4.36 -2.66
CA ASP A 63 -8.31 4.18 -2.08
C ASP A 63 -9.26 3.40 -3.01
N ARG A 64 -10.05 2.51 -2.41
CA ARG A 64 -10.95 1.61 -3.13
C ARG A 64 -12.28 1.44 -2.40
N THR A 65 -13.28 0.95 -3.10
CA THR A 65 -14.52 0.44 -2.50
C THR A 65 -14.23 -0.77 -1.61
N THR A 66 -15.14 -1.09 -0.70
CA THR A 66 -15.02 -2.30 0.13
C THR A 66 -14.92 -3.54 -0.75
N ASN A 67 -14.27 -4.61 -0.29
CA ASN A 67 -14.11 -5.84 -1.06
C ASN A 67 -15.39 -6.64 -1.24
N ARG A 68 -16.38 -6.39 -0.38
CA ARG A 68 -17.69 -7.03 -0.39
C ARG A 68 -18.68 -6.23 0.45
N PRO A 69 -19.99 -6.41 0.24
CA PRO A 69 -20.98 -5.91 1.18
C PRO A 69 -20.92 -6.70 2.49
N LEU A 70 -21.08 -5.98 3.60
CA LEU A 70 -21.26 -6.57 4.94
C LEU A 70 -22.61 -6.20 5.57
N CYS A 71 -23.41 -5.39 4.88
CA CYS A 71 -24.78 -5.06 5.26
C CYS A 71 -25.74 -6.24 5.11
N ALA A 72 -27.01 -6.03 5.47
CA ALA A 72 -28.07 -7.01 5.26
C ALA A 72 -28.45 -7.11 3.77
N ASP A 73 -28.94 -8.27 3.32
CA ASP A 73 -29.21 -8.54 1.90
C ASP A 73 -30.07 -7.48 1.19
N HIS A 74 -31.09 -6.94 1.87
CA HIS A 74 -31.97 -5.91 1.33
C HIS A 74 -31.33 -4.52 1.20
N MET A 75 -30.15 -4.30 1.81
CA MET A 75 -29.38 -3.05 1.72
C MET A 75 -28.25 -3.12 0.69
N ILE A 76 -27.96 -4.30 0.13
CA ILE A 76 -26.81 -4.50 -0.76
C ILE A 76 -26.90 -3.61 -2.00
N GLU A 77 -28.08 -3.45 -2.62
CA GLU A 77 -28.18 -2.61 -3.83
C GLU A 77 -27.92 -1.13 -3.51
N LEU A 78 -28.46 -0.63 -2.39
CA LEU A 78 -28.22 0.76 -1.94
C LEU A 78 -26.74 1.03 -1.65
N GLU A 79 -26.06 0.12 -0.93
CA GLU A 79 -24.62 0.21 -0.70
C GLU A 79 -23.85 0.12 -2.03
N SER A 80 -24.30 -0.74 -2.96
CA SER A 80 -23.67 -0.89 -4.28
C SER A 80 -23.79 0.37 -5.12
N GLU A 81 -24.96 1.02 -5.18
CA GLU A 81 -25.16 2.28 -5.88
C GLU A 81 -24.24 3.39 -5.36
N PHE A 82 -24.09 3.49 -4.03
CA PHE A 82 -23.14 4.41 -3.44
C PHE A 82 -21.71 4.13 -3.90
N TRP A 83 -21.27 2.87 -3.85
CA TRP A 83 -19.92 2.51 -4.26
C TRP A 83 -19.69 2.71 -5.75
N ARG A 84 -20.66 2.39 -6.62
CA ARG A 84 -20.61 2.70 -8.06
C ARG A 84 -20.37 4.20 -8.30
N SER A 85 -21.00 5.08 -7.50
CA SER A 85 -20.78 6.53 -7.60
C SER A 85 -19.35 7.00 -7.27
N LYS A 86 -18.51 6.14 -6.67
CA LYS A 86 -17.12 6.45 -6.32
C LYS A 86 -16.12 5.91 -7.34
N ILE A 87 -16.55 5.05 -8.25
CA ILE A 87 -15.69 4.43 -9.25
C ILE A 87 -15.51 5.41 -10.43
N PRO A 88 -14.28 5.51 -10.99
CA PRO A 88 -14.03 6.29 -12.21
C PRO A 88 -14.88 5.84 -13.39
N SER A 89 -15.12 6.74 -14.34
CA SER A 89 -15.79 6.39 -15.60
C SER A 89 -14.92 5.45 -16.45
N GLU A 90 -15.53 4.70 -17.36
CA GLU A 90 -14.82 3.88 -18.36
C GLU A 90 -13.84 4.73 -19.19
N GLU A 91 -14.23 5.95 -19.59
CA GLU A 91 -13.37 6.91 -20.28
C GLU A 91 -12.05 7.19 -19.54
N THR A 92 -12.07 7.18 -18.20
CA THR A 92 -10.86 7.37 -17.40
C THR A 92 -9.91 6.18 -17.54
N TYR A 93 -10.45 4.96 -17.58
CA TYR A 93 -9.67 3.75 -17.78
C TYR A 93 -9.16 3.63 -19.22
N ASP A 94 -9.97 4.01 -20.21
CA ASP A 94 -9.55 4.03 -21.62
C ASP A 94 -8.36 4.97 -21.82
N HIS A 95 -8.44 6.19 -21.25
CA HIS A 95 -7.32 7.14 -21.26
C HIS A 95 -6.04 6.55 -20.65
N PHE A 96 -6.16 5.81 -19.54
CA PHE A 96 -5.01 5.14 -18.95
C PHE A 96 -4.48 3.99 -19.81
N ASN A 97 -5.36 3.21 -20.44
CA ASN A 97 -4.97 2.10 -21.30
C ASN A 97 -4.28 2.58 -22.58
N GLU A 98 -4.67 3.73 -23.13
CA GLU A 98 -4.00 4.34 -24.28
C GLU A 98 -2.56 4.74 -23.96
N ARG A 99 -2.32 5.25 -22.74
CA ARG A 99 -1.00 5.78 -22.35
C ARG A 99 -0.09 4.76 -21.67
N PHE A 100 -0.68 3.91 -20.83
CA PHE A 100 -0.01 2.92 -20.00
C PHE A 100 -0.71 1.57 -20.16
N PRO A 101 -0.64 0.96 -21.36
CA PRO A 101 -1.41 -0.24 -21.67
C PRO A 101 -1.04 -1.39 -20.74
N PRO A 102 -2.01 -2.11 -20.18
CA PRO A 102 -1.73 -3.33 -19.43
C PRO A 102 -1.23 -4.42 -20.39
N ASN A 103 -0.05 -4.95 -20.11
CA ASN A 103 0.52 -6.11 -20.78
C ASN A 103 0.15 -7.37 -19.97
N LEU A 104 -0.98 -7.98 -20.34
CA LEU A 104 -1.50 -9.18 -19.68
C LEU A 104 -0.79 -10.42 -20.20
N HIS A 105 -0.36 -11.30 -19.29
CA HIS A 105 0.09 -12.63 -19.65
C HIS A 105 -1.03 -13.42 -20.35
N GLU A 106 -0.69 -14.31 -21.30
CA GLU A 106 -1.65 -15.04 -22.13
C GLU A 106 -2.65 -15.87 -21.29
N SER A 107 -2.20 -16.44 -20.17
CA SER A 107 -3.04 -17.14 -19.19
C SER A 107 -4.19 -16.30 -18.65
N HIS A 108 -4.00 -14.98 -18.52
CA HIS A 108 -5.01 -14.04 -18.01
C HIS A 108 -5.88 -13.46 -19.11
N ALA A 109 -5.44 -13.48 -20.37
CA ALA A 109 -6.21 -12.93 -21.50
C ALA A 109 -7.62 -13.54 -21.61
N ARG A 110 -7.79 -14.81 -21.17
CA ARG A 110 -9.09 -15.49 -21.18
C ARG A 110 -9.99 -15.18 -19.98
N HIS A 111 -9.40 -14.90 -18.82
CA HIS A 111 -10.12 -14.77 -17.55
C HIS A 111 -10.27 -13.32 -17.08
N GLY A 112 -9.50 -12.40 -17.67
CA GLY A 112 -9.45 -11.00 -17.29
C GLY A 112 -8.76 -10.77 -15.93
N TYR A 113 -9.21 -9.74 -15.22
CA TYR A 113 -8.69 -9.36 -13.90
C TYR A 113 -9.38 -10.15 -12.79
N LEU A 114 -8.64 -10.51 -11.74
CA LEU A 114 -9.15 -11.36 -10.63
C LEU A 114 -10.31 -10.72 -9.85
N ASP A 115 -10.42 -9.39 -9.84
CA ASP A 115 -11.47 -8.63 -9.16
C ASP A 115 -12.55 -8.06 -10.11
N ALA A 116 -12.48 -8.33 -11.42
CA ALA A 116 -13.41 -7.75 -12.38
C ALA A 116 -14.87 -8.13 -12.13
N LYS A 117 -15.11 -9.35 -11.63
CA LYS A 117 -16.45 -9.91 -11.41
C LYS A 117 -17.17 -9.37 -10.16
N ARG A 118 -16.54 -8.46 -9.40
CA ARG A 118 -17.06 -8.02 -8.09
C ARG A 118 -17.64 -6.62 -8.07
N GLU A 119 -17.77 -6.00 -9.21
CA GLU A 119 -18.25 -4.63 -9.30
C GLU A 119 -19.57 -4.43 -8.52
N PRO A 120 -19.67 -3.39 -7.67
CA PRO A 120 -18.73 -2.27 -7.48
C PRO A 120 -17.60 -2.50 -6.46
N TYR A 121 -17.51 -3.68 -5.85
CA TYR A 121 -16.63 -3.96 -4.73
C TYR A 121 -15.19 -4.26 -5.16
N GLY A 122 -14.21 -3.84 -4.34
CA GLY A 122 -12.78 -4.02 -4.59
C GLY A 122 -12.20 -3.10 -5.68
N ARG A 123 -12.97 -2.15 -6.19
CA ARG A 123 -12.58 -1.27 -7.31
C ARG A 123 -11.87 -0.01 -6.80
N LEU A 124 -10.83 0.43 -7.51
CA LEU A 124 -10.17 1.71 -7.25
C LEU A 124 -11.17 2.86 -7.43
N THR A 125 -11.19 3.83 -6.51
CA THR A 125 -12.09 4.98 -6.58
C THR A 125 -11.44 6.18 -7.28
N CYS A 126 -12.21 7.20 -7.63
CA CYS A 126 -11.68 8.49 -8.08
C CYS A 126 -10.70 9.09 -7.07
N LYS A 127 -10.96 8.90 -5.77
CA LYS A 127 -10.05 9.32 -4.69
C LYS A 127 -8.74 8.53 -4.73
N GLY A 128 -8.80 7.23 -5.01
CA GLY A 128 -7.63 6.37 -5.15
C GLY A 128 -6.75 6.77 -6.33
N ILE A 129 -7.34 7.10 -7.48
CA ILE A 129 -6.61 7.67 -8.62
C ILE A 129 -5.84 8.92 -8.20
N GLU A 130 -6.49 9.87 -7.53
CA GLU A 130 -5.84 11.13 -7.15
C GLU A 130 -4.72 10.93 -6.12
N GLN A 131 -4.91 10.01 -5.17
CA GLN A 131 -3.84 9.62 -4.24
C GLN A 131 -2.62 9.10 -4.99
N MET A 132 -2.81 8.21 -5.96
CA MET A 132 -1.73 7.63 -6.74
C MET A 132 -1.05 8.65 -7.66
N ARG A 133 -1.82 9.52 -8.33
CA ARG A 133 -1.29 10.65 -9.11
C ARG A 133 -0.45 11.60 -8.26
N THR A 134 -0.97 11.98 -7.10
CA THR A 134 -0.24 12.86 -6.17
C THR A 134 1.06 12.22 -5.70
N THR A 135 1.04 10.93 -5.37
CA THR A 135 2.24 10.18 -4.97
C THR A 135 3.23 10.07 -6.13
N GLY A 136 2.78 9.71 -7.33
CA GLY A 136 3.58 9.67 -8.55
C GLY A 136 4.25 11.01 -8.85
N ARG A 137 3.50 12.12 -8.77
CA ARG A 137 4.04 13.48 -8.96
C ARG A 137 5.15 13.81 -7.98
N ARG A 138 5.01 13.41 -6.71
CA ARG A 138 6.06 13.63 -5.70
C ARG A 138 7.35 12.89 -6.05
N PHE A 139 7.24 11.66 -6.56
CA PHE A 139 8.41 10.89 -7.01
C PHE A 139 8.98 11.43 -8.33
N GLY A 140 8.14 11.80 -9.30
CA GLY A 140 8.58 12.47 -10.54
C GLY A 140 9.41 13.71 -10.22
N LEU A 141 8.86 14.64 -9.44
CA LEU A 141 9.57 15.86 -9.01
C LEU A 141 10.86 15.55 -8.24
N ARG A 142 10.86 14.50 -7.41
CA ARG A 142 12.05 14.10 -6.64
C ARG A 142 13.17 13.66 -7.57
N TYR A 143 12.88 12.78 -8.53
CA TYR A 143 13.92 12.13 -9.34
C TYR A 143 14.25 12.86 -10.64
N GLU A 144 13.39 13.77 -11.10
CA GLU A 144 13.75 14.78 -12.10
C GLU A 144 14.88 15.68 -11.55
N GLN A 145 14.77 16.12 -10.29
CA GLN A 145 15.83 16.91 -9.64
C GLN A 145 17.18 16.18 -9.55
N TYR A 146 17.19 14.84 -9.44
CA TYR A 146 18.41 14.06 -9.27
C TYR A 146 19.02 13.53 -10.59
N GLY A 147 18.21 13.32 -11.63
CA GLY A 147 18.69 12.76 -12.90
C GLY A 147 19.73 13.64 -13.63
N HIS A 148 19.68 14.96 -13.43
CA HIS A 148 20.56 15.90 -14.14
C HIS A 148 22.04 15.88 -13.70
N HIS A 149 22.39 15.24 -12.59
CA HIS A 149 23.77 15.24 -12.10
C HIS A 149 24.70 14.30 -12.86
N ALA A 150 24.17 13.28 -13.55
CA ALA A 150 24.97 12.28 -14.24
C ALA A 150 25.51 12.76 -15.60
N ARG A 151 24.72 13.50 -16.40
CA ARG A 151 25.10 13.91 -17.77
C ARG A 151 25.90 15.20 -17.85
N ARG A 152 25.79 16.10 -16.87
CA ARG A 152 26.37 17.46 -16.94
C ARG A 152 27.91 17.52 -17.01
N LYS A 153 28.64 16.42 -16.78
CA LYS A 153 30.12 16.45 -16.74
C LYS A 153 30.82 16.37 -18.11
N LYS A 154 30.17 15.94 -19.21
CA LYS A 154 30.83 15.88 -20.53
C LYS A 154 30.71 17.18 -21.36
N ASP A 155 29.60 17.90 -21.24
CA ASP A 155 29.34 19.09 -22.10
C ASP A 155 29.50 20.45 -21.38
N GLN A 156 29.83 20.47 -20.09
CA GLN A 156 30.00 21.73 -19.34
C GLN A 156 31.24 22.55 -19.74
N THR A 157 32.13 22.02 -20.58
CA THR A 157 33.24 22.79 -21.14
C THR A 157 32.81 23.80 -22.21
N VAL A 158 31.56 23.77 -22.71
CA VAL A 158 31.17 24.61 -23.87
C VAL A 158 30.11 25.70 -23.58
N LEU A 159 29.31 25.63 -22.51
CA LEU A 159 28.12 26.51 -22.37
C LEU A 159 28.11 27.54 -21.22
N LEU A 160 29.16 27.66 -20.40
CA LEU A 160 29.22 28.66 -19.32
C LEU A 160 29.69 30.05 -19.80
N ARG A 161 29.02 30.63 -20.81
CA ARG A 161 29.18 32.06 -21.15
C ARG A 161 27.88 32.77 -21.55
N GLY A 162 26.74 32.36 -21.00
CA GLY A 162 25.47 33.09 -21.13
C GLY A 162 24.97 33.60 -19.77
N LYS A 163 25.30 34.85 -19.41
CA LYS A 163 24.76 35.54 -18.23
C LYS A 163 23.29 35.91 -18.48
N ASN A 164 22.34 35.08 -18.04
CA ASN A 164 20.93 35.50 -17.94
C ASN A 164 20.35 35.12 -16.57
N ASN A 165 20.23 36.13 -15.69
CA ASN A 165 19.22 36.32 -14.63
C ASN A 165 18.82 35.14 -13.72
N GLY A 166 19.75 34.28 -13.29
CA GLY A 166 19.59 33.49 -12.06
C GLY A 166 18.47 32.44 -12.04
N ARG A 167 17.76 32.23 -13.16
CA ARG A 167 16.80 31.14 -13.31
C ARG A 167 17.59 29.96 -13.87
N VAL A 168 17.88 28.97 -13.02
CA VAL A 168 18.40 27.68 -13.47
C VAL A 168 17.31 27.06 -14.34
N ILE A 169 17.45 27.21 -15.65
CA ILE A 169 16.69 26.42 -16.61
C ILE A 169 17.23 25.00 -16.40
N ALA A 170 16.41 24.12 -15.82
CA ALA A 170 16.67 22.68 -15.85
C ALA A 170 16.99 22.35 -17.31
N GLY A 171 18.14 21.73 -17.57
CA GLY A 171 18.50 21.41 -18.96
C GLY A 171 17.37 20.59 -19.58
N ASP A 172 17.06 20.83 -20.85
CA ASP A 172 15.91 20.30 -21.62
C ASP A 172 15.77 18.77 -21.69
N GLY A 173 16.44 17.99 -20.83
CA GLY A 173 16.28 16.54 -20.77
C GLY A 173 15.00 16.16 -20.05
N ASP A 174 14.16 15.37 -20.72
CA ASP A 174 12.94 14.78 -20.18
C ASP A 174 13.29 13.71 -19.12
N PHE A 175 12.35 13.38 -18.22
CA PHE A 175 12.48 12.32 -17.23
C PHE A 175 12.95 11.00 -17.86
N LEU A 176 12.41 10.71 -19.06
CA LEU A 176 12.74 9.51 -19.84
C LEU A 176 14.13 9.55 -20.45
N ASP A 177 14.81 10.68 -20.54
CA ASP A 177 16.20 10.73 -21.03
C ASP A 177 17.19 10.10 -20.06
N TYR A 178 16.82 10.00 -18.79
CA TYR A 178 17.67 9.47 -17.74
C TYR A 178 17.16 8.15 -17.16
N TRP A 179 15.84 8.00 -17.04
CA TRP A 179 15.24 6.84 -16.37
C TRP A 179 14.71 5.80 -17.36
N ASP A 180 15.09 4.55 -17.14
CA ASP A 180 14.45 3.38 -17.74
C ASP A 180 13.24 3.01 -16.89
N VAL A 181 12.07 3.49 -17.30
CA VAL A 181 10.85 3.33 -16.52
C VAL A 181 10.20 1.99 -16.83
N GLN A 182 10.05 1.16 -15.80
CA GLN A 182 9.35 -0.11 -15.87
C GLN A 182 8.23 -0.14 -14.84
N ALA A 183 7.11 -0.78 -15.16
CA ALA A 183 6.01 -0.95 -14.23
C ALA A 183 5.49 -2.39 -14.25
N CYS A 184 5.31 -2.95 -13.06
CA CYS A 184 4.81 -4.29 -12.81
C CYS A 184 3.63 -4.22 -11.84
N SER A 185 2.63 -5.07 -12.01
CA SER A 185 1.45 -5.13 -11.14
C SER A 185 1.01 -6.57 -10.88
N THR A 186 0.39 -6.81 -9.71
CA THR A 186 -0.46 -7.99 -9.51
C THR A 186 -1.67 -7.95 -10.46
N ASN A 187 -2.32 -9.09 -10.72
CA ASN A 187 -3.47 -9.17 -11.63
C ASN A 187 -4.81 -8.74 -10.99
N TYR A 188 -4.84 -7.54 -10.42
CA TYR A 188 -6.06 -6.90 -9.91
C TYR A 188 -6.26 -5.56 -10.63
N LEU A 189 -7.49 -5.25 -11.06
CA LEU A 189 -7.73 -3.99 -11.76
C LEU A 189 -7.34 -2.80 -10.88
N ARG A 190 -7.57 -2.88 -9.57
CA ARG A 190 -7.19 -1.79 -8.64
C ARG A 190 -5.68 -1.54 -8.57
N THR A 191 -4.84 -2.57 -8.69
CA THR A 191 -3.38 -2.42 -8.65
C THR A 191 -2.88 -1.93 -10.01
N ILE A 192 -3.42 -2.43 -11.12
CA ILE A 192 -3.10 -1.96 -12.47
C ILE A 192 -3.45 -0.47 -12.62
N ALA A 193 -4.69 -0.09 -12.31
CA ALA A 193 -5.14 1.30 -12.38
C ALA A 193 -4.36 2.22 -11.43
N SER A 194 -3.89 1.71 -10.28
CA SER A 194 -3.02 2.45 -9.39
C SER A 194 -1.63 2.70 -9.99
N ALA A 195 -1.07 1.71 -10.70
CA ALA A 195 0.20 1.87 -11.42
C ALA A 195 0.06 2.92 -12.54
N GLN A 196 -1.00 2.82 -13.35
CA GLN A 196 -1.29 3.78 -14.41
C GLN A 196 -1.46 5.20 -13.84
N SER A 197 -2.23 5.34 -12.75
CA SER A 197 -2.43 6.63 -12.07
C SER A 197 -1.13 7.18 -11.47
N PHE A 198 -0.26 6.32 -10.94
CA PHE A 198 1.05 6.71 -10.43
C PHE A 198 1.93 7.24 -11.57
N LEU A 199 2.03 6.52 -12.69
CA LEU A 199 2.81 6.93 -13.86
C LEU A 199 2.27 8.22 -14.48
N ASP A 200 0.95 8.39 -14.53
CA ASP A 200 0.32 9.65 -14.96
C ASP A 200 0.75 10.84 -14.08
N GLY A 201 0.91 10.58 -12.79
CA GLY A 201 1.48 11.53 -11.84
C GLY A 201 2.97 11.83 -12.10
N VAL A 202 3.77 10.81 -12.39
CA VAL A 202 5.23 10.94 -12.68
C VAL A 202 5.47 11.75 -13.95
N PHE A 203 4.81 11.38 -15.05
CA PHE A 203 5.03 11.99 -16.37
C PHE A 203 4.25 13.29 -16.58
N GLY A 204 3.47 13.72 -15.58
CA GLY A 204 2.74 14.97 -15.60
C GLY A 204 1.86 15.13 -16.84
N SER A 205 0.64 14.59 -16.81
CA SER A 205 -0.43 15.12 -17.67
C SER A 205 -0.67 16.60 -17.35
N THR A 206 0.09 17.52 -17.96
CA THR A 206 -0.16 18.96 -17.87
C THR A 206 -1.45 19.36 -18.59
N SER A 207 -2.07 18.46 -19.36
CA SER A 207 -3.13 18.75 -20.30
C SER A 207 -4.54 18.30 -19.89
N VAL A 208 -4.74 17.45 -18.87
CA VAL A 208 -6.05 16.82 -18.65
C VAL A 208 -6.55 17.14 -17.22
N LEU A 209 -7.65 17.90 -17.15
CA LEU A 209 -8.45 18.25 -15.97
C LEU A 209 -7.94 19.41 -15.09
N ARG A 210 -8.08 20.65 -15.59
CA ARG A 210 -8.50 21.76 -14.71
C ARG A 210 -10.02 21.78 -14.68
N PRO A 211 -10.70 21.33 -13.60
CA PRO A 211 -12.13 21.47 -13.47
C PRO A 211 -12.46 22.97 -13.40
N GLY A 212 -13.08 23.51 -14.45
CA GLY A 212 -13.50 24.91 -14.50
C GLY A 212 -12.96 25.76 -15.65
N MET A 213 -12.11 25.25 -16.54
CA MET A 213 -11.85 25.93 -17.81
C MET A 213 -12.88 25.47 -18.85
N THR A 214 -14.03 26.14 -18.88
CA THR A 214 -15.11 25.96 -19.88
C THR A 214 -14.78 26.57 -21.24
N THR A 215 -13.56 27.10 -21.43
CA THR A 215 -13.11 27.51 -22.75
C THR A 215 -12.70 26.26 -23.51
N THR A 216 -13.56 25.83 -24.42
CA THR A 216 -13.26 24.87 -25.48
C THR A 216 -11.82 25.10 -25.97
N PRO A 217 -10.92 24.10 -25.82
CA PRO A 217 -9.58 24.19 -26.37
C PRO A 217 -9.72 24.49 -27.86
N LYS A 218 -9.07 25.56 -28.34
CA LYS A 218 -9.01 25.82 -29.78
C LYS A 218 -8.38 24.59 -30.41
N GLN A 219 -9.13 23.97 -31.32
CA GLN A 219 -8.85 22.68 -31.97
C GLN A 219 -7.49 22.60 -32.70
N ASN A 220 -6.75 23.72 -32.77
CA ASN A 220 -5.47 23.84 -33.47
C ASN A 220 -4.23 23.61 -32.58
N ASP A 221 -4.35 23.47 -31.26
CA ASP A 221 -3.20 23.14 -30.38
C ASP A 221 -3.01 21.62 -30.15
N LEU A 222 -3.77 20.77 -30.85
CA LEU A 222 -3.76 19.32 -30.71
C LEU A 222 -2.76 18.57 -31.63
N LEU A 223 -2.01 19.27 -32.48
CA LEU A 223 -1.33 18.66 -33.64
C LEU A 223 0.19 18.45 -33.52
N SER A 224 0.79 18.48 -32.33
CA SER A 224 2.22 18.16 -32.19
C SER A 224 2.57 17.46 -30.87
N TYR A 225 1.70 16.57 -30.40
CA TYR A 225 2.16 15.59 -29.41
C TYR A 225 2.99 14.56 -30.15
N ALA A 226 4.32 14.70 -30.08
CA ALA A 226 5.21 13.59 -30.39
C ALA A 226 4.69 12.34 -29.66
N PRO A 227 4.75 11.15 -30.29
CA PRO A 227 4.22 9.93 -29.69
C PRO A 227 4.86 9.76 -28.31
N VAL A 228 4.03 9.89 -27.27
CA VAL A 228 4.47 9.72 -25.88
C VAL A 228 4.96 8.27 -25.79
N GLN A 229 6.22 8.09 -25.38
CA GLN A 229 6.78 6.76 -25.16
C GLN A 229 5.84 6.02 -24.19
N GLN A 230 5.20 4.96 -24.68
CA GLN A 230 4.28 4.17 -23.87
C GLN A 230 5.09 3.35 -22.86
N VAL A 231 4.69 3.42 -21.59
CA VAL A 231 5.23 2.59 -20.52
C VAL A 231 4.17 1.53 -20.20
N PRO A 232 4.29 0.30 -20.73
CA PRO A 232 3.30 -0.74 -20.46
C PRO A 232 3.34 -1.16 -18.99
N ILE A 233 2.18 -1.55 -18.45
CA ILE A 233 2.09 -2.15 -17.12
C ILE A 233 2.18 -3.67 -17.28
N ASN A 234 3.32 -4.26 -16.92
CA ASN A 234 3.51 -5.70 -16.98
C ASN A 234 2.71 -6.39 -15.85
N VAL A 235 1.64 -7.08 -16.22
CA VAL A 235 0.77 -7.78 -15.26
C VAL A 235 1.30 -9.19 -15.06
N ARG A 236 1.63 -9.54 -13.82
CA ARG A 236 2.26 -10.81 -13.52
C ARG A 236 1.33 -11.99 -13.71
N ASP A 237 1.90 -13.09 -14.20
CA ASP A 237 1.20 -14.36 -14.19
C ASP A 237 1.09 -14.89 -12.77
N ARG A 238 -0.01 -15.59 -12.47
CA ARG A 238 -0.20 -16.19 -11.15
C ARG A 238 0.95 -17.13 -10.80
N SER A 239 1.47 -17.90 -11.75
CA SER A 239 2.54 -18.88 -11.49
C SER A 239 3.89 -18.25 -11.13
N ASN A 240 4.11 -16.97 -11.45
CA ASN A 240 5.38 -16.27 -11.22
C ASN A 240 5.23 -14.95 -10.45
N ASP A 241 4.09 -14.72 -9.83
CA ASP A 241 3.83 -13.49 -9.09
C ASP A 241 4.68 -13.43 -7.79
N THR A 242 5.75 -12.63 -7.80
CA THR A 242 6.56 -12.37 -6.61
C THR A 242 5.90 -11.37 -5.66
N LEU A 243 4.91 -10.60 -6.12
CA LEU A 243 4.24 -9.56 -5.35
C LEU A 243 3.05 -10.10 -4.55
N ASN A 244 2.52 -11.27 -4.93
CA ASN A 244 1.43 -11.94 -4.22
C ASN A 244 1.63 -13.47 -4.09
N ALA A 245 2.28 -13.89 -2.99
CA ALA A 245 2.51 -15.30 -2.68
C ALA A 245 1.21 -16.09 -2.43
N PHE A 246 0.12 -15.45 -2.01
CA PHE A 246 -1.17 -16.13 -1.78
C PHE A 246 -1.83 -16.56 -3.08
N ASP A 247 -1.66 -15.77 -4.13
CA ASP A 247 -2.11 -16.15 -5.47
C ASP A 247 -1.14 -17.16 -6.07
N ARG A 248 0.18 -16.95 -5.95
CA ARG A 248 1.21 -17.83 -6.52
C ARG A 248 1.17 -19.26 -5.97
N GLU A 249 1.14 -19.41 -4.65
CA GLU A 249 1.27 -20.70 -3.96
C GLU A 249 0.19 -20.86 -2.88
N PRO A 250 -1.10 -20.94 -3.25
CA PRO A 250 -2.21 -20.88 -2.30
C PRO A 250 -2.23 -22.05 -1.31
N ALA A 251 -1.80 -23.25 -1.73
CA ALA A 251 -1.71 -24.42 -0.86
C ALA A 251 -0.61 -24.25 0.20
N LEU A 252 0.59 -23.84 -0.22
CA LEU A 252 1.70 -23.56 0.69
C LEU A 252 1.33 -22.46 1.68
N MET A 253 0.78 -21.33 1.22
CA MET A 253 0.40 -20.22 2.08
C MET A 253 -0.67 -20.62 3.09
N ARG A 254 -1.64 -21.45 2.68
CA ARG A 254 -2.66 -21.98 3.60
C ARG A 254 -2.02 -22.80 4.71
N ASN A 255 -1.09 -23.69 4.38
CA ASN A 255 -0.43 -24.55 5.35
C ASN A 255 0.40 -23.72 6.33
N LEU A 256 1.24 -22.82 5.83
CA LEU A 256 2.08 -21.96 6.65
C LEU A 256 1.25 -21.05 7.57
N VAL A 257 0.15 -20.46 7.08
CA VAL A 257 -0.74 -19.68 7.94
C VAL A 257 -1.48 -20.57 8.94
N SER A 258 -1.92 -21.76 8.54
CA SER A 258 -2.58 -22.72 9.43
C SER A 258 -1.66 -23.13 10.58
N ASP A 259 -0.36 -23.33 10.33
CA ASP A 259 0.63 -23.66 11.35
C ASP A 259 0.75 -22.54 12.38
N VAL A 260 0.84 -21.28 11.93
CA VAL A 260 0.86 -20.12 12.84
C VAL A 260 -0.43 -20.02 13.65
N MET A 261 -1.57 -20.15 12.98
CA MET A 261 -2.90 -20.04 13.60
C MET A 261 -3.20 -21.17 14.59
N SER A 262 -2.55 -22.34 14.43
CA SER A 262 -2.71 -23.49 15.32
C SER A 262 -1.83 -23.39 16.58
N SER A 263 -0.91 -22.42 16.65
CA SER A 263 -0.06 -22.25 17.82
C SER A 263 -0.89 -21.88 19.07
N PRO A 264 -0.55 -22.40 20.28
CA PRO A 264 -1.34 -22.14 21.49
C PRO A 264 -1.50 -20.64 21.81
N ASN A 265 -0.44 -19.86 21.66
CA ASN A 265 -0.45 -18.41 21.90
C ASN A 265 -1.39 -17.68 20.93
N PHE A 266 -1.37 -18.04 19.64
CA PHE A 266 -2.29 -17.46 18.66
C PHE A 266 -3.74 -17.80 19.01
N CYS A 267 -4.03 -19.09 19.26
CA CYS A 267 -5.37 -19.56 19.62
C CYS A 267 -5.91 -18.82 20.85
N GLU A 268 -5.12 -18.72 21.92
CA GLU A 268 -5.52 -18.06 23.16
C GLU A 268 -5.84 -16.57 22.94
N ARG A 269 -4.96 -15.84 22.23
CA ARG A 269 -5.16 -14.40 22.01
C ARG A 269 -6.25 -14.10 20.98
N ASP A 270 -6.42 -14.92 19.94
CA ASP A 270 -7.55 -14.79 19.00
C ASP A 270 -8.89 -15.11 19.68
N ALA A 271 -8.92 -16.09 20.60
CA ALA A 271 -10.12 -16.39 21.40
C ALA A 271 -10.54 -15.21 22.29
N ARG A 272 -9.59 -14.44 22.83
CA ARG A 272 -9.90 -13.22 23.60
C ARG A 272 -10.56 -12.12 22.75
N ALA A 273 -10.43 -12.17 21.43
CA ALA A 273 -11.11 -11.26 20.51
C ALA A 273 -12.53 -11.73 20.12
N ALA A 274 -12.97 -12.91 20.56
CA ALA A 274 -14.31 -13.44 20.26
C ALA A 274 -15.46 -12.53 20.71
N PRO A 275 -15.43 -11.84 21.87
CA PRO A 275 -16.48 -10.89 22.23
C PRO A 275 -16.58 -9.70 21.27
N LEU A 276 -15.43 -9.18 20.80
CA LEU A 276 -15.39 -8.13 19.78
C LEU A 276 -15.95 -8.63 18.45
N ALA A 277 -15.55 -9.83 18.02
CA ALA A 277 -16.03 -10.45 16.79
C ALA A 277 -17.55 -10.67 16.81
N ALA A 278 -18.09 -11.20 17.92
CA ALA A 278 -19.52 -11.40 18.10
C ALA A 278 -20.30 -10.08 18.03
N ARG A 279 -19.79 -9.01 18.68
CA ARG A 279 -20.39 -7.68 18.60
C ARG A 279 -20.38 -7.13 17.18
N LEU A 280 -19.26 -7.23 16.46
CA LEU A 280 -19.17 -6.80 15.06
C LEU A 280 -20.17 -7.55 14.18
N ALA A 281 -20.29 -8.87 14.35
CA ALA A 281 -21.19 -9.71 13.58
C ALA A 281 -22.69 -9.43 13.84
N ASN A 282 -23.02 -8.79 14.96
CA ASN A 282 -24.38 -8.30 15.23
C ASN A 282 -24.74 -7.05 14.39
N PHE A 283 -23.78 -6.16 14.17
CA PHE A 283 -23.98 -4.95 13.37
C PHE A 283 -23.73 -5.17 11.87
N LEU A 284 -22.83 -6.11 11.54
CA LEU A 284 -22.38 -6.43 10.19
C LEU A 284 -22.73 -7.89 9.87
N PRO A 285 -23.98 -8.19 9.50
CA PRO A 285 -24.44 -9.58 9.31
C PRO A 285 -23.63 -10.34 8.26
N GLY A 286 -23.03 -9.64 7.28
CA GLY A 286 -22.15 -10.26 6.28
C GLY A 286 -20.84 -10.84 6.84
N LEU A 287 -20.50 -10.57 8.12
CA LEU A 287 -19.40 -11.22 8.82
C LEU A 287 -19.76 -12.60 9.39
N ASN A 288 -21.06 -12.94 9.51
CA ASN A 288 -21.48 -14.23 10.06
C ASN A 288 -21.26 -15.37 9.07
N ILE A 289 -20.20 -16.15 9.27
CA ILE A 289 -19.81 -17.23 8.37
C ILE A 289 -20.73 -18.46 8.52
N HIS A 290 -21.22 -18.72 9.74
CA HIS A 290 -22.02 -19.90 10.06
C HIS A 290 -23.47 -19.86 9.56
N LYS A 291 -24.00 -18.69 9.19
CA LYS A 291 -25.38 -18.58 8.67
C LYS A 291 -25.50 -19.05 7.22
N LYS A 292 -24.38 -19.24 6.52
CA LYS A 292 -24.39 -19.78 5.16
C LYS A 292 -24.54 -21.29 5.18
N LYS A 293 -25.32 -21.82 4.24
CA LYS A 293 -25.43 -23.27 4.01
C LYS A 293 -24.03 -23.87 3.89
N LYS A 294 -23.82 -25.09 4.39
CA LYS A 294 -22.50 -25.76 4.47
C LYS A 294 -21.74 -25.75 3.12
N GLU A 295 -22.46 -25.83 2.00
CA GLU A 295 -21.93 -25.76 0.63
C GLU A 295 -21.43 -24.36 0.20
N GLN A 296 -21.87 -23.31 0.88
CA GLN A 296 -21.53 -21.91 0.61
C GLN A 296 -20.61 -21.29 1.66
N GLN A 297 -20.16 -22.09 2.64
CA GLN A 297 -19.20 -21.61 3.61
C GLN A 297 -17.84 -21.49 2.93
N PRO A 298 -17.24 -20.29 2.88
CA PRO A 298 -15.89 -20.15 2.37
C PRO A 298 -14.97 -21.02 3.22
N LYS A 299 -14.18 -21.87 2.58
CA LYS A 299 -13.12 -22.64 3.24
C LYS A 299 -12.17 -21.63 3.91
N LEU A 300 -12.34 -21.41 5.22
CA LEU A 300 -11.46 -20.55 6.01
C LEU A 300 -10.09 -21.22 6.19
N PHE A 301 -9.15 -20.48 6.76
CA PHE A 301 -7.81 -20.96 7.08
C PHE A 301 -7.88 -22.24 7.94
N GLY A 302 -7.33 -23.34 7.42
CA GLY A 302 -7.26 -24.63 8.11
C GLY A 302 -8.56 -25.44 8.11
N GLU A 303 -8.49 -26.68 8.58
CA GLU A 303 -9.66 -27.56 8.72
C GLU A 303 -10.62 -27.10 9.83
N LYS A 304 -10.13 -26.26 10.75
CA LYS A 304 -10.88 -25.75 11.90
C LYS A 304 -11.14 -24.26 11.75
N PRO A 305 -12.37 -23.77 12.00
CA PRO A 305 -12.65 -22.34 11.98
C PRO A 305 -11.78 -21.61 13.01
N PRO A 306 -11.37 -20.36 12.72
CA PRO A 306 -10.62 -19.56 13.69
C PRO A 306 -11.46 -19.34 14.97
N PRO A 307 -10.83 -19.26 16.16
CA PRO A 307 -11.56 -19.08 17.42
C PRO A 307 -12.54 -17.90 17.43
N SER A 308 -12.21 -16.82 16.73
CA SER A 308 -13.03 -15.61 16.61
C SER A 308 -14.22 -15.71 15.63
N ASN A 309 -14.33 -16.77 14.83
CA ASN A 309 -15.44 -17.07 13.90
C ASN A 309 -15.83 -15.98 12.88
N ILE A 310 -14.99 -14.94 12.68
CA ILE A 310 -15.18 -13.93 11.63
C ILE A 310 -13.92 -13.79 10.78
N ASN A 311 -14.07 -13.17 9.60
CA ASN A 311 -12.92 -12.73 8.81
C ASN A 311 -12.54 -11.29 9.21
N TRP A 312 -11.41 -11.14 9.90
CA TRP A 312 -10.89 -9.85 10.35
C TRP A 312 -10.41 -8.92 9.24
N ILE A 313 -10.04 -9.46 8.07
CA ILE A 313 -9.70 -8.66 6.89
C ILE A 313 -10.95 -7.92 6.42
N HIS A 314 -12.08 -8.63 6.26
CA HIS A 314 -13.35 -7.99 5.89
C HIS A 314 -13.84 -7.00 6.95
N ALA A 315 -13.74 -7.34 8.23
CA ALA A 315 -14.14 -6.44 9.30
C ALA A 315 -13.31 -5.15 9.31
N THR A 316 -12.00 -5.25 9.09
CA THR A 316 -11.11 -4.09 9.01
C THR A 316 -11.38 -3.26 7.76
N ASP A 317 -11.61 -3.93 6.63
CA ASP A 317 -11.91 -3.31 5.34
C ASP A 317 -13.12 -2.37 5.41
N HIS A 318 -14.17 -2.79 6.13
CA HIS A 318 -15.33 -1.95 6.44
C HIS A 318 -14.95 -0.61 7.05
N PHE A 319 -14.13 -0.64 8.11
CA PHE A 319 -13.72 0.57 8.81
C PHE A 319 -12.81 1.45 7.95
N VAL A 320 -11.87 0.83 7.23
CA VAL A 320 -10.88 1.56 6.41
C VAL A 320 -11.55 2.28 5.24
N CYS A 321 -12.36 1.59 4.43
CA CYS A 321 -13.05 2.20 3.30
C CYS A 321 -14.00 3.30 3.75
N ARG A 322 -14.83 3.04 4.76
CA ARG A 322 -15.83 4.02 5.22
C ARG A 322 -15.18 5.26 5.83
N ALA A 323 -14.14 5.09 6.65
CA ALA A 323 -13.37 6.22 7.17
C ALA A 323 -12.74 7.06 6.06
N SER A 324 -12.23 6.42 5.00
CA SER A 324 -11.66 7.13 3.85
C SER A 324 -12.71 7.97 3.13
N HIS A 325 -13.96 7.52 3.04
CA HIS A 325 -15.03 8.25 2.38
C HIS A 325 -15.85 9.17 3.30
N GLY A 326 -15.49 9.27 4.58
CA GLY A 326 -16.30 10.02 5.56
C GLY A 326 -17.72 9.46 5.70
N LEU A 327 -17.90 8.17 5.43
CA LEU A 327 -19.17 7.48 5.54
C LEU A 327 -19.34 6.94 6.97
N PRO A 328 -20.50 7.17 7.63
CA PRO A 328 -20.78 6.53 8.92
C PRO A 328 -20.62 5.01 8.84
N TYR A 329 -20.14 4.39 9.92
CA TYR A 329 -19.94 2.95 9.96
C TYR A 329 -21.25 2.17 9.92
N THR A 330 -22.37 2.80 10.29
CA THR A 330 -23.74 2.23 10.23
C THR A 330 -24.52 2.54 8.95
N ALA A 331 -23.99 3.34 8.01
CA ALA A 331 -24.73 3.66 6.78
C ALA A 331 -25.07 2.38 5.98
N TYR A 332 -26.25 2.33 5.35
CA TYR A 332 -26.77 1.14 4.67
C TYR A 332 -26.96 -0.06 5.61
N SER A 333 -27.42 0.19 6.83
CA SER A 333 -27.75 -0.86 7.82
C SER A 333 -29.07 -0.56 8.52
N ALA A 334 -29.59 -1.53 9.27
CA ALA A 334 -30.78 -1.34 10.10
C ALA A 334 -30.57 -0.31 11.24
N PHE A 335 -29.32 0.11 11.49
CA PHE A 335 -28.92 1.07 12.52
C PHE A 335 -28.53 2.43 11.92
N GLU A 336 -28.88 2.67 10.66
CA GLU A 336 -28.60 3.96 10.02
C GLU A 336 -29.32 5.09 10.77
N ASN A 337 -28.58 6.15 11.09
CA ASN A 337 -28.99 7.28 11.94
C ASN A 337 -29.11 7.00 13.45
N ASP A 338 -28.72 5.82 13.94
CA ASP A 338 -28.58 5.58 15.38
C ASP A 338 -27.19 6.04 15.87
N GLU A 339 -27.12 7.22 16.49
CA GLU A 339 -25.88 7.82 16.99
C GLU A 339 -25.20 6.98 18.08
N SER A 340 -25.96 6.24 18.88
CA SER A 340 -25.44 5.37 19.94
C SER A 340 -24.74 4.15 19.32
N VAL A 341 -25.36 3.56 18.30
CA VAL A 341 -24.77 2.45 17.55
C VAL A 341 -23.56 2.91 16.73
N GLU A 342 -23.62 4.08 16.09
CA GLU A 342 -22.47 4.64 15.37
C GLU A 342 -21.29 4.89 16.31
N SER A 343 -21.53 5.48 17.48
CA SER A 343 -20.49 5.67 18.51
C SER A 343 -19.88 4.33 18.96
N THR A 344 -20.72 3.30 19.09
CA THR A 344 -20.29 1.94 19.42
C THR A 344 -19.43 1.33 18.32
N MET A 345 -19.83 1.46 17.06
CA MET A 345 -19.07 1.00 15.89
C MET A 345 -17.73 1.71 15.78
N ALA A 346 -17.72 3.04 15.95
CA ALA A 346 -16.50 3.83 15.96
C ALA A 346 -15.52 3.40 17.06
N ALA A 347 -16.02 3.09 18.27
CA ALA A 347 -15.20 2.58 19.37
C ALA A 347 -14.58 1.18 19.07
N MET A 348 -15.20 0.38 18.20
CA MET A 348 -14.67 -0.93 17.79
C MET A 348 -13.65 -0.86 16.65
N ALA A 349 -13.59 0.24 15.89
CA ALA A 349 -12.70 0.35 14.74
C ALA A 349 -11.23 0.13 15.12
N SER A 350 -10.71 0.86 16.12
CA SER A 350 -9.30 0.75 16.53
C SER A 350 -8.94 -0.65 17.07
N PRO A 351 -9.73 -1.28 17.97
CA PRO A 351 -9.53 -2.67 18.37
C PRO A 351 -9.53 -3.67 17.20
N THR A 352 -10.41 -3.50 16.21
CA THR A 352 -10.48 -4.37 15.02
C THR A 352 -9.20 -4.27 14.18
N LEU A 353 -8.77 -3.04 13.87
CA LEU A 353 -7.52 -2.81 13.13
C LEU A 353 -6.31 -3.35 13.90
N ALA A 354 -6.26 -3.12 15.22
CA ALA A 354 -5.18 -3.61 16.07
C ALA A 354 -5.15 -5.15 16.08
N HIS A 355 -6.30 -5.82 16.16
CA HIS A 355 -6.34 -7.28 16.12
C HIS A 355 -5.85 -7.83 14.78
N LEU A 356 -6.26 -7.23 13.66
CA LEU A 356 -5.76 -7.62 12.34
C LEU A 356 -4.24 -7.43 12.23
N ALA A 357 -3.72 -6.27 12.63
CA ALA A 357 -2.28 -5.99 12.62
C ALA A 357 -1.51 -6.99 13.50
N TRP A 358 -2.05 -7.34 14.68
CA TRP A 358 -1.47 -8.37 15.54
C TRP A 358 -1.43 -9.74 14.85
N ARG A 359 -2.50 -10.16 14.15
CA ARG A 359 -2.53 -11.45 13.42
C ARG A 359 -1.43 -11.51 12.37
N PHE A 360 -1.31 -10.49 11.51
CA PHE A 360 -0.26 -10.42 10.49
C PHE A 360 1.13 -10.32 11.09
N ARG A 361 1.29 -9.66 12.24
CA ARG A 361 2.54 -9.71 12.99
C ARG A 361 2.90 -11.13 13.41
N GLN A 362 1.95 -11.94 13.90
CA GLN A 362 2.23 -13.34 14.22
C GLN A 362 2.64 -14.12 12.98
N TRP A 363 1.99 -13.88 11.84
CA TRP A 363 2.33 -14.50 10.56
C TRP A 363 3.78 -14.18 10.15
N TYR A 364 4.19 -12.92 10.26
CA TYR A 364 5.53 -12.49 9.85
C TYR A 364 6.60 -12.65 10.94
N LEU A 365 6.23 -13.11 12.14
CA LEU A 365 7.19 -13.64 13.12
C LEU A 365 7.54 -15.10 12.85
N ASN A 366 6.76 -15.82 12.04
CA ASN A 366 7.12 -17.13 11.54
C ASN A 366 8.08 -16.98 10.34
N GLU A 367 9.29 -17.51 10.47
CA GLU A 367 10.36 -17.32 9.48
C GLU A 367 10.06 -17.99 8.14
N GLU A 368 9.43 -19.17 8.13
CA GLU A 368 9.03 -19.87 6.90
C GLU A 368 7.99 -19.07 6.12
N LEU A 369 6.94 -18.59 6.79
CA LEU A 369 5.89 -17.78 6.19
C LEU A 369 6.42 -16.43 5.72
N LEU A 370 7.22 -15.74 6.54
CA LEU A 370 7.84 -14.49 6.13
C LEU A 370 8.73 -14.69 4.90
N SER A 371 9.52 -15.76 4.88
CA SER A 371 10.39 -16.06 3.75
C SER A 371 9.59 -16.27 2.46
N ALA A 372 8.55 -17.11 2.50
CA ALA A 372 7.77 -17.44 1.32
C ALA A 372 7.09 -16.22 0.69
N VAL A 373 6.75 -15.22 1.50
CA VAL A 373 6.09 -13.98 1.05
C VAL A 373 7.10 -12.88 0.68
N ALA A 374 8.13 -12.64 1.49
CA ALA A 374 9.02 -11.49 1.34
C ALA A 374 10.31 -11.78 0.54
N ALA A 375 10.82 -13.02 0.55
CA ALA A 375 12.07 -13.34 -0.14
C ALA A 375 11.98 -13.18 -1.67
N PRO A 376 10.93 -13.68 -2.37
CA PRO A 376 10.85 -13.58 -3.83
C PRO A 376 10.92 -12.15 -4.38
N PRO A 377 10.13 -11.17 -3.88
CA PRO A 377 10.20 -9.80 -4.38
C PRO A 377 11.52 -9.10 -4.00
N LEU A 378 12.10 -9.42 -2.83
CA LEU A 378 13.39 -8.86 -2.43
C LEU A 378 14.55 -9.42 -3.26
N ARG A 379 14.53 -10.71 -3.59
CA ARG A 379 15.51 -11.33 -4.49
C ARG A 379 15.46 -10.72 -5.89
N GLU A 380 14.26 -10.48 -6.39
CA GLU A 380 14.09 -9.85 -7.69
C GLU A 380 14.76 -8.48 -7.78
N ILE A 381 14.50 -7.59 -6.81
CA ILE A 381 15.13 -6.27 -6.82
C ILE A 381 16.60 -6.32 -6.46
N GLU A 382 17.06 -7.29 -5.66
CA GLU A 382 18.48 -7.47 -5.34
C GLU A 382 19.29 -7.76 -6.60
N GLY A 383 18.80 -8.65 -7.48
CA GLY A 383 19.45 -8.89 -8.77
C GLY A 383 19.56 -7.63 -9.62
N GLN A 384 18.52 -6.80 -9.65
CA GLN A 384 18.51 -5.54 -10.41
C GLN A 384 19.39 -4.46 -9.78
N ILE A 385 19.38 -4.34 -8.45
CA ILE A 385 20.23 -3.42 -7.71
C ILE A 385 21.71 -3.76 -7.90
N CYS A 386 22.06 -5.04 -7.89
CA CYS A 386 23.43 -5.50 -8.08
C CYS A 386 23.91 -5.32 -9.53
N SER A 387 23.02 -5.31 -10.53
CA SER A 387 23.40 -5.09 -11.93
C SER A 387 23.51 -3.61 -12.30
N ALA A 388 22.72 -2.73 -11.68
CA ALA A 388 22.65 -1.31 -12.03
C ALA A 388 23.99 -0.53 -12.02
N PRO A 389 24.95 -0.79 -11.09
CA PRO A 389 26.28 -0.16 -11.12
C PRO A 389 27.09 -0.42 -12.38
N PHE A 390 26.78 -1.51 -13.10
CA PHE A 390 27.53 -1.93 -14.29
C PHE A 390 26.93 -1.40 -15.59
N LEU A 391 25.78 -0.71 -15.54
CA LEU A 391 25.17 -0.07 -16.69
C LEU A 391 26.08 1.06 -17.20
N GLY A 392 26.30 1.10 -18.52
CA GLY A 392 27.12 2.08 -19.20
C GLY A 392 26.67 3.53 -18.97
N VAL A 393 27.55 4.49 -19.27
CA VAL A 393 27.28 5.92 -19.07
C VAL A 393 26.11 6.43 -19.90
N GLU A 394 25.87 5.82 -21.06
CA GLU A 394 24.78 6.18 -21.98
C GLU A 394 23.48 5.40 -21.70
N GLU A 395 23.53 4.40 -20.82
CA GLU A 395 22.35 3.61 -20.46
C GLU A 395 21.50 4.36 -19.43
N ARG A 396 20.19 4.26 -19.60
CA ARG A 396 19.22 4.85 -18.67
C ARG A 396 19.24 4.08 -17.35
N ARG A 397 19.07 4.79 -16.24
CA ARG A 397 19.09 4.20 -14.89
C ARG A 397 17.72 3.60 -14.55
N PRO A 398 17.65 2.47 -13.82
CA PRO A 398 16.37 1.82 -13.54
C PRO A 398 15.43 2.70 -12.71
N PHE A 399 14.18 2.80 -13.14
CA PHE A 399 13.07 3.35 -12.37
C PHE A 399 11.90 2.37 -12.42
N VAL A 400 11.85 1.47 -11.44
CA VAL A 400 10.94 0.31 -11.47
C VAL A 400 9.81 0.49 -10.45
N VAL A 401 8.57 0.37 -10.91
CA VAL A 401 7.35 0.50 -10.10
C VAL A 401 6.68 -0.86 -9.95
N TYR A 402 6.45 -1.29 -8.72
CA TYR A 402 5.73 -2.50 -8.33
C TYR A 402 4.42 -2.13 -7.62
N SER A 403 3.30 -2.29 -8.31
CA SER A 403 1.96 -2.05 -7.76
C SER A 403 1.43 -3.31 -7.10
N CYS A 404 1.18 -3.23 -5.78
CA CYS A 404 0.88 -4.39 -4.95
C CYS A 404 -0.14 -4.06 -3.83
N HIS A 405 -0.16 -4.90 -2.80
CA HIS A 405 -1.12 -4.86 -1.71
C HIS A 405 -0.46 -4.34 -0.41
N ASP A 406 -1.28 -4.00 0.59
CA ASP A 406 -0.77 -3.69 1.92
C ASP A 406 -0.01 -4.87 2.52
N VAL A 407 -0.53 -6.09 2.38
CA VAL A 407 0.13 -7.30 2.86
C VAL A 407 1.51 -7.51 2.23
N THR A 408 1.71 -7.09 0.98
CA THR A 408 3.03 -7.11 0.32
C THR A 408 3.98 -6.10 0.96
N LEU A 409 3.55 -4.86 1.17
CA LEU A 409 4.40 -3.86 1.83
C LEU A 409 4.74 -4.25 3.28
N LEU A 410 3.75 -4.79 4.00
CA LEU A 410 3.93 -5.22 5.37
C LEU A 410 4.95 -6.36 5.45
N SER A 411 4.83 -7.39 4.61
CA SER A 411 5.79 -8.50 4.57
C SER A 411 7.20 -8.03 4.19
N LEU A 412 7.34 -7.12 3.22
CA LEU A 412 8.63 -6.53 2.84
C LEU A 412 9.26 -5.78 4.01
N LEU A 413 8.50 -5.00 4.77
CA LEU A 413 9.00 -4.27 5.94
C LEU A 413 9.47 -5.23 7.06
N TYR A 414 8.73 -6.32 7.31
CA TYR A 414 9.20 -7.38 8.21
C TYR A 414 10.43 -8.11 7.65
N GLY A 415 10.46 -8.38 6.34
CA GLY A 415 11.54 -9.07 5.65
C GLY A 415 12.86 -8.31 5.76
N ILE A 416 12.85 -7.03 5.38
CA ILE A 416 14.04 -6.18 5.46
C ILE A 416 14.43 -5.82 6.89
N GLY A 417 13.55 -5.96 7.86
CA GLY A 417 13.91 -5.67 9.25
C GLY A 417 13.59 -4.25 9.71
N ALA A 418 12.47 -3.66 9.27
CA ALA A 418 12.05 -2.31 9.66
C ALA A 418 12.00 -2.16 11.18
N ASP A 419 12.78 -1.23 11.72
CA ASP A 419 13.04 -1.13 13.16
C ASP A 419 11.78 -0.88 13.99
N PHE A 420 10.87 -0.06 13.49
CA PHE A 420 9.62 0.26 14.16
C PHE A 420 8.68 -0.96 14.29
N LEU A 421 8.80 -1.97 13.42
CA LEU A 421 8.00 -3.19 13.51
C LEU A 421 8.62 -4.25 14.44
N ILE A 422 9.95 -4.22 14.60
CA ILE A 422 10.72 -5.30 15.24
C ILE A 422 11.16 -4.97 16.66
N LYS A 423 11.41 -3.70 16.99
CA LYS A 423 11.92 -3.29 18.30
C LYS A 423 11.05 -3.82 19.44
N LYS A 424 11.54 -4.86 20.12
CA LYS A 424 11.11 -5.21 21.47
C LYS A 424 11.75 -4.20 22.40
N LYS A 425 10.98 -3.33 23.06
CA LYS A 425 11.57 -2.44 24.05
C LYS A 425 12.22 -3.29 25.14
N LYS A 426 13.48 -2.99 25.49
CA LYS A 426 14.15 -3.58 26.65
C LYS A 426 13.26 -3.30 27.86
N ARG A 427 12.92 -4.35 28.63
CA ARG A 427 12.39 -4.18 29.99
C ARG A 427 13.35 -3.25 30.72
N VAL A 428 12.85 -2.11 31.19
CA VAL A 428 13.62 -1.21 32.03
C VAL A 428 13.86 -1.97 33.34
N ASN A 429 15.10 -2.36 33.59
CA ASN A 429 15.45 -3.04 34.83
C ASN A 429 15.37 -2.05 36.00
N GLY A 430 14.60 -2.40 37.03
CA GLY A 430 15.01 -2.15 38.41
C GLY A 430 14.49 -0.88 39.11
N PHE A 431 13.20 -0.56 39.04
CA PHE A 431 12.42 -0.02 40.18
C PHE A 431 10.92 0.06 39.87
N ASP A 432 10.56 0.32 38.61
CA ASP A 432 9.15 0.53 38.19
C ASP A 432 8.37 -0.78 37.89
N ALA A 433 9.03 -1.93 37.89
CA ALA A 433 8.41 -3.23 37.61
C ALA A 433 7.43 -3.71 38.71
N MET A 434 7.43 -3.06 39.88
CA MET A 434 6.64 -3.49 41.04
C MET A 434 5.13 -3.17 40.91
N ASN A 435 4.74 -2.35 39.91
CA ASN A 435 3.34 -2.04 39.65
C ASN A 435 2.66 -2.93 38.61
N GLY A 436 3.34 -3.96 38.07
CA GLY A 436 2.68 -5.04 37.30
C GLY A 436 2.00 -4.64 35.99
N ILE A 437 2.05 -3.37 35.58
CA ILE A 437 1.59 -2.92 34.28
C ILE A 437 2.79 -3.00 33.34
N GLU A 438 2.98 -4.16 32.71
CA GLU A 438 3.73 -4.20 31.46
C GLU A 438 2.94 -3.37 30.44
N GLU A 439 3.20 -2.06 30.38
CA GLU A 439 2.79 -1.25 29.25
C GLU A 439 3.56 -1.76 28.03
N GLU A 440 3.01 -2.80 27.40
CA GLU A 440 3.39 -3.32 26.08
C GLU A 440 3.20 -2.19 25.08
N GLU A 441 4.16 -1.26 25.00
CA GLU A 441 4.01 0.07 24.40
C GLU A 441 3.21 0.01 23.10
N TRP A 442 1.98 0.50 23.19
CA TRP A 442 0.84 0.09 22.37
C TRP A 442 0.90 0.54 20.90
N GLY A 443 2.04 1.07 20.42
CA GLY A 443 2.10 1.93 19.24
C GLY A 443 2.57 1.26 17.95
N SER A 444 3.74 0.61 17.95
CA SER A 444 4.47 0.42 16.69
C SER A 444 4.06 -0.81 15.88
N TRP A 445 3.64 -1.89 16.55
CA TRP A 445 3.15 -3.11 15.90
C TRP A 445 1.74 -2.97 15.31
N ARG A 446 1.01 -1.91 15.68
CA ARG A 446 -0.33 -1.59 15.15
C ARG A 446 -0.28 -0.88 13.80
N TRP A 447 0.92 -0.62 13.29
CA TRP A 447 1.08 0.03 12.01
C TRP A 447 0.57 -0.86 10.87
N TRP A 448 -0.26 -0.27 10.00
CA TRP A 448 -0.76 -0.88 8.78
C TRP A 448 -0.49 0.06 7.60
N PRO A 449 -0.06 -0.42 6.43
CA PRO A 449 0.13 0.44 5.27
C PRO A 449 -1.16 1.15 4.88
N ALA A 450 -1.18 2.49 4.88
CA ALA A 450 -2.31 3.27 4.37
C ALA A 450 -2.40 3.18 2.84
N TYR A 451 -3.54 3.56 2.24
CA TYR A 451 -3.69 3.67 0.79
C TYR A 451 -2.56 4.54 0.19
N ALA A 452 -2.09 4.15 -1.00
CA ALA A 452 -0.98 4.78 -1.69
C ALA A 452 0.33 4.86 -0.88
N SER A 453 0.50 4.04 0.17
CA SER A 453 1.80 3.93 0.84
C SER A 453 2.83 3.40 -0.15
N THR A 454 4.06 3.92 -0.09
CA THR A 454 5.14 3.56 -1.01
C THR A 454 6.43 3.28 -0.23
N LEU A 455 7.00 2.11 -0.46
CA LEU A 455 8.33 1.70 -0.02
C LEU A 455 9.29 1.87 -1.21
N ALA A 456 10.34 2.69 -1.04
CA ALA A 456 11.33 2.97 -2.07
C ALA A 456 12.70 2.47 -1.67
N PHE A 457 13.39 1.79 -2.58
CA PHE A 457 14.81 1.45 -2.51
C PHE A 457 15.54 2.34 -3.52
N GLU A 458 16.45 3.17 -3.04
CA GLU A 458 17.33 4.00 -3.87
C GLU A 458 18.74 3.42 -3.84
N LEU A 459 19.29 3.06 -5.00
CA LEU A 459 20.72 2.78 -5.14
C LEU A 459 21.45 4.10 -5.30
N VAL A 460 22.42 4.35 -4.43
CA VAL A 460 23.17 5.61 -4.38
C VAL A 460 24.66 5.34 -4.44
N ARG A 461 25.33 5.90 -5.44
CA ARG A 461 26.78 5.96 -5.51
C ARG A 461 27.31 7.09 -4.63
N VAL A 462 28.11 6.75 -3.62
CA VAL A 462 28.66 7.67 -2.61
C VAL A 462 30.07 8.15 -2.93
N ASP A 463 30.87 7.35 -3.63
CA ASP A 463 32.20 7.75 -4.11
C ASP A 463 32.15 7.99 -5.61
N GLU A 464 32.45 9.23 -6.03
CA GLU A 464 32.48 9.59 -7.45
C GLU A 464 33.57 8.84 -8.23
N ARG A 465 34.65 8.41 -7.58
CA ARG A 465 35.79 7.76 -8.21
C ARG A 465 35.70 6.23 -8.22
N GLY A 466 34.89 5.66 -7.33
CA GLY A 466 34.71 4.22 -7.22
C GLY A 466 33.71 3.69 -8.25
N THR A 467 34.14 2.74 -9.08
CA THR A 467 33.28 1.98 -10.00
C THR A 467 32.86 0.62 -9.42
N GLY A 468 33.30 0.29 -8.22
CA GLY A 468 33.00 -0.97 -7.54
C GLY A 468 31.70 -0.94 -6.75
N LEU A 469 31.21 -2.12 -6.34
CA LEU A 469 30.03 -2.26 -5.49
C LEU A 469 30.21 -1.57 -4.12
N ASP A 470 31.45 -1.44 -3.65
CA ASP A 470 31.78 -0.78 -2.38
C ASP A 470 31.56 0.74 -2.39
N SER A 471 31.44 1.36 -3.57
CA SER A 471 31.08 2.78 -3.69
C SER A 471 29.58 3.03 -3.66
N HIS A 472 28.76 1.99 -3.44
CA HIS A 472 27.31 2.07 -3.49
C HIS A 472 26.65 1.69 -2.16
N VAL A 473 25.54 2.35 -1.88
CA VAL A 473 24.67 2.06 -0.75
C VAL A 473 23.21 2.07 -1.18
N ILE A 474 22.37 1.38 -0.43
CA ILE A 474 20.92 1.35 -0.61
C ILE A 474 20.28 2.20 0.48
N ARG A 475 19.49 3.20 0.08
CA ARG A 475 18.65 3.97 0.99
C ARG A 475 17.22 3.50 0.87
N ILE A 476 16.55 3.32 2.00
CA ILE A 476 15.17 2.83 2.03
C ILE A 476 14.28 3.92 2.60
N PHE A 477 13.16 4.18 1.93
CA PHE A 477 12.18 5.17 2.35
C PHE A 477 10.78 4.55 2.42
N LEU A 478 10.02 4.92 3.43
CA LEU A 478 8.59 4.63 3.52
C LEU A 478 7.84 5.95 3.52
N ASN A 479 7.00 6.17 2.51
CA ASN A 479 6.23 7.40 2.32
C ASN A 479 7.12 8.66 2.33
N GLY A 480 8.29 8.57 1.69
CA GLY A 480 9.29 9.63 1.63
C GLY A 480 10.11 9.84 2.91
N LYS A 481 9.87 9.04 3.96
CA LYS A 481 10.63 9.10 5.22
C LYS A 481 11.72 8.02 5.24
N PRO A 482 12.98 8.35 5.56
CA PRO A 482 14.04 7.36 5.67
C PRO A 482 13.69 6.28 6.70
N LEU A 483 13.84 5.02 6.31
CA LEU A 483 13.60 3.84 7.13
C LEU A 483 14.92 3.38 7.77
N LYS A 484 14.86 2.91 9.01
CA LYS A 484 15.96 2.21 9.67
C LYS A 484 15.73 0.71 9.61
N VAL A 485 16.79 -0.04 9.34
CA VAL A 485 16.78 -1.49 9.19
C VAL A 485 17.64 -2.14 10.27
N VAL A 486 17.14 -3.24 10.84
CA VAL A 486 17.79 -4.08 11.86
C VAL A 486 18.28 -5.37 11.21
N ASP A 487 19.48 -5.82 11.59
CA ASP A 487 20.07 -7.04 11.05
C ASP A 487 19.19 -8.22 11.42
N PRO A 488 18.77 -9.07 10.45
CA PRO A 488 18.07 -10.31 10.74
C PRO A 488 18.80 -11.20 11.76
N GLU A 489 20.13 -11.34 11.65
CA GLU A 489 20.91 -12.18 12.56
C GLU A 489 20.95 -11.58 13.97
N MET A 490 20.99 -10.25 14.06
CA MET A 490 20.96 -9.52 15.31
C MET A 490 19.55 -9.34 15.88
N ARG A 491 18.48 -9.81 15.23
CA ARG A 491 17.11 -9.74 15.78
C ARG A 491 16.98 -10.47 17.11
N LYS A 492 17.76 -11.53 17.31
CA LYS A 492 17.80 -12.29 18.57
C LYS A 492 18.51 -11.50 19.69
N GLU A 493 19.43 -10.61 19.34
CA GLU A 493 20.28 -9.86 20.28
C GLU A 493 19.89 -8.37 20.42
N GLY A 494 19.06 -7.84 19.52
CA GLY A 494 18.59 -6.46 19.51
C GLY A 494 19.62 -5.43 19.05
N ILE A 495 20.67 -5.84 18.31
CA ILE A 495 21.73 -4.96 17.79
C ILE A 495 21.32 -4.43 16.39
N MET A 496 21.44 -3.13 16.15
CA MET A 496 21.02 -2.47 14.90
C MET A 496 22.13 -2.56 13.83
N ILE A 497 21.79 -2.70 12.54
CA ILE A 497 22.77 -2.52 11.45
C ILE A 497 23.20 -1.05 11.44
N GLY A 498 24.50 -0.81 11.57
CA GLY A 498 25.11 0.52 11.51
C GLY A 498 25.46 1.16 12.87
N ASP A 499 25.18 0.50 14.00
CA ASP A 499 25.65 0.95 15.32
C ASP A 499 27.09 0.49 15.63
N THR A 500 27.59 -0.53 14.93
CA THR A 500 28.99 -0.98 15.03
C THR A 500 29.85 -0.22 14.00
N ASP A 501 30.66 0.72 14.50
CA ASP A 501 31.81 1.39 13.87
C ASP A 501 31.63 2.26 12.61
N SER A 502 30.44 2.35 12.02
CA SER A 502 30.22 3.20 10.82
C SER A 502 30.03 4.69 11.12
N ALA A 503 30.10 5.11 12.39
CA ALA A 503 30.01 6.51 12.81
C ALA A 503 31.11 7.42 12.21
N ASN A 504 32.22 6.84 11.73
CA ASN A 504 33.34 7.59 11.16
C ASN A 504 33.20 7.96 9.67
N ASN A 505 32.23 7.39 8.93
CA ASN A 505 32.13 7.66 7.48
C ASN A 505 31.19 8.81 7.10
N GLY A 506 30.60 9.54 8.06
CA GLY A 506 29.75 10.71 7.78
C GLY A 506 28.41 10.44 7.08
N PHE A 507 28.22 9.23 6.54
CA PHE A 507 26.93 8.76 6.02
C PHE A 507 26.10 8.22 7.19
N GLY A 508 25.12 9.00 7.62
CA GLY A 508 24.28 8.67 8.78
C GLY A 508 23.72 7.24 8.75
N SER A 509 23.53 6.66 9.94
CA SER A 509 23.15 5.29 10.34
C SER A 509 21.89 4.66 9.67
N LYS A 510 21.62 4.91 8.39
CA LYS A 510 20.34 4.60 7.72
C LYS A 510 20.47 4.04 6.30
N ALA A 511 21.69 3.84 5.80
CA ALA A 511 21.92 3.24 4.48
C ALA A 511 22.48 1.81 4.65
N LEU A 512 22.10 0.90 3.78
CA LEU A 512 22.60 -0.47 3.73
C LEU A 512 23.71 -0.59 2.69
N ARG A 513 24.73 -1.41 2.95
CA ARG A 513 25.62 -1.85 1.88
C ARG A 513 24.89 -2.87 0.99
N LEU A 514 25.33 -3.03 -0.25
CA LEU A 514 24.77 -4.07 -1.14
C LEU A 514 24.95 -5.47 -0.52
N SER A 515 26.12 -5.73 0.09
CA SER A 515 26.39 -6.99 0.80
C SER A 515 25.43 -7.25 1.97
N ASP A 516 25.02 -6.21 2.71
CA ASP A 516 24.06 -6.35 3.80
C ASP A 516 22.68 -6.68 3.26
N PHE A 517 22.27 -6.04 2.16
CA PHE A 517 21.00 -6.35 1.51
C PHE A 517 20.98 -7.78 0.97
N SER A 518 22.03 -8.21 0.27
CA SER A 518 22.18 -9.60 -0.18
C SER A 518 22.14 -10.59 0.99
N ARG A 519 22.77 -10.28 2.13
CA ARG A 519 22.72 -11.12 3.34
C ARG A 519 21.30 -11.25 3.89
N ILE A 520 20.54 -10.16 3.93
CA ILE A 520 19.12 -10.18 4.34
C ILE A 520 18.31 -11.12 3.42
N VAL A 521 18.45 -10.99 2.10
CA VAL A 521 17.72 -11.81 1.13
C VAL A 521 18.13 -13.28 1.24
N ASN A 522 19.43 -13.57 1.32
CA ASN A 522 19.96 -14.92 1.48
C ASN A 522 19.45 -15.58 2.75
N HIS A 523 19.42 -14.85 3.87
CA HIS A 523 18.89 -15.35 5.13
C HIS A 523 17.42 -15.73 5.01
N LEU A 524 16.58 -14.86 4.41
CA LEU A 524 15.18 -15.19 4.17
C LEU A 524 15.05 -16.49 3.34
N GLU A 525 15.79 -16.64 2.24
CA GLU A 525 15.71 -17.86 1.43
C GLU A 525 16.21 -19.12 2.15
N GLN A 526 17.21 -19.00 3.03
CA GLN A 526 17.72 -20.12 3.81
C GLN A 526 16.68 -20.62 4.81
N VAL A 527 16.02 -19.71 5.56
CA VAL A 527 15.00 -20.09 6.56
C VAL A 527 13.71 -20.60 5.92
N GLY A 528 13.40 -20.17 4.68
CA GLY A 528 12.23 -20.67 3.94
C GLY A 528 12.32 -22.12 3.49
N GLY A 529 13.51 -22.73 3.58
CA GLY A 529 13.76 -24.11 3.17
C GLY A 529 13.51 -24.33 1.67
N ARG A 530 14.56 -24.21 0.85
CA ARG A 530 14.55 -24.46 -0.61
C ARG A 530 14.10 -25.89 -1.05
N GLY A 531 13.53 -26.70 -0.16
CA GLY A 531 13.29 -28.15 -0.34
C GLY A 531 11.83 -28.63 -0.32
N ARG A 532 10.82 -27.77 -0.16
CA ARG A 532 9.40 -28.20 -0.24
C ARG A 532 8.89 -28.24 -1.69
N SER A 533 9.63 -28.90 -2.58
CA SER A 533 9.29 -29.02 -4.01
C SER A 533 8.22 -30.09 -4.33
N ASN A 534 7.63 -30.75 -3.33
CA ASN A 534 6.80 -31.95 -3.52
C ASN A 534 5.36 -31.82 -3.03
N VAL A 535 4.83 -30.60 -2.83
CA VAL A 535 3.38 -30.47 -2.63
C VAL A 535 2.73 -30.71 -3.99
N GLY A 536 1.98 -31.81 -4.10
CA GLY A 536 1.32 -32.23 -5.32
C GLY A 536 0.57 -31.07 -5.97
N ARG A 537 0.54 -31.05 -7.31
CA ARG A 537 -0.33 -30.17 -8.09
C ARG A 537 -1.78 -30.51 -7.72
N ASP A 538 -2.27 -29.93 -6.63
CA ASP A 538 -3.70 -29.90 -6.35
C ASP A 538 -4.35 -29.17 -7.51
N GLU A 539 -5.33 -29.85 -8.12
CA GLU A 539 -6.06 -29.36 -9.29
C GLU A 539 -6.63 -27.97 -9.05
N ASP A 540 -6.61 -27.17 -10.12
CA ASP A 540 -6.98 -25.76 -10.26
C ASP A 540 -8.43 -25.45 -9.81
N GLU A 541 -8.77 -25.66 -8.53
CA GLU A 541 -9.92 -24.98 -7.97
C GLU A 541 -9.59 -23.48 -8.00
N GLU A 542 -10.28 -22.75 -8.88
CA GLU A 542 -10.28 -21.29 -9.07
C GLU A 542 -10.69 -20.61 -7.75
N ARG A 543 -9.79 -20.65 -6.75
CA ARG A 543 -10.05 -20.09 -5.44
C ARG A 543 -9.66 -18.63 -5.45
N ASP A 544 -10.66 -17.82 -5.16
CA ASP A 544 -10.53 -16.40 -4.92
C ASP A 544 -9.71 -16.14 -3.64
N MET A 545 -8.44 -15.83 -3.81
CA MET A 545 -7.49 -15.52 -2.74
C MET A 545 -7.49 -14.04 -2.33
N SER A 546 -8.39 -13.22 -2.88
CA SER A 546 -8.58 -11.83 -2.40
C SER A 546 -9.07 -11.74 -0.94
N ILE A 547 -9.66 -12.82 -0.43
CA ILE A 547 -10.07 -12.97 0.98
C ILE A 547 -8.84 -12.82 1.90
N TRP A 548 -7.63 -12.96 1.35
CA TRP A 548 -6.35 -13.05 2.03
C TRP A 548 -5.52 -11.78 1.89
N THR A 549 -5.70 -11.04 0.79
CA THR A 549 -4.85 -9.91 0.42
C THR A 549 -5.49 -8.55 0.55
N GLY A 550 -6.82 -8.50 0.79
CA GLY A 550 -7.52 -7.23 0.96
C GLY A 550 -7.60 -6.41 -0.32
#